data_AF-A0A1N6I9H7-F1
#
_entry.id   AF-A0A1N6I9H7-F1
#
_cell.length_a   1.000
_cell.length_b   1.000
_cell.length_c   1.000
_cell.angle_alpha   90.00
_cell.angle_beta   90.00
_cell.angle_gamma   90.00
#
_symmetry.space_group_name_H-M   'P 1'
#
loop_
_entity.id
_entity.type
_entity.pdbx_description
1 polymer ?
#
loop_
_entity_poly.entity_id
_entity_poly.type
_entity_poly.pdbx_seq_one_letter_code
_entity_poly.pdbx_strand_id
1 'polypeptide(L)'
;MTVTEASAARPNARARRRGTSIGIGLIWVIATFAMIFDALGLFSITTGLFLVNALQGDVEAHQSLTALPQFTQAELREGASPADLTDVSIWVRLLCALPTLVHLVTVLVSTVLVTRAIRVIESGRPFTGAGVRAWALLGIVLIVGGGIQGLLDTVAIAVVTTLGRTIGYPDGPWPLGGDYQALGTDFPDWPWIFFVLGIIAAAVAAAFREGSRLEAEVEGVV
;
A
#
# COMPACT_ATOMS: atom_id res chain seq x y z
N MET A 1 23.27 54.58 -27.81
CA MET A 1 23.59 53.81 -26.59
C MET A 1 22.67 52.60 -26.55
N THR A 2 23.20 51.44 -26.93
CA THR A 2 22.48 50.16 -27.03
C THR A 2 22.57 49.44 -25.70
N VAL A 3 21.46 49.43 -24.94
CA VAL A 3 21.32 48.59 -23.75
C VAL A 3 21.24 47.14 -24.23
N THR A 4 22.29 46.41 -23.95
CA THR A 4 22.42 44.96 -24.14
C THR A 4 21.64 44.31 -23.01
N GLU A 5 20.34 44.10 -23.20
CA GLU A 5 19.53 43.37 -22.23
C GLU A 5 19.93 41.89 -22.22
N ALA A 6 20.43 41.51 -21.05
CA ALA A 6 20.73 40.18 -20.56
C ALA A 6 19.93 39.06 -21.26
N SER A 7 20.64 38.25 -22.02
CA SER A 7 20.28 36.87 -22.32
C SER A 7 20.27 36.08 -21.00
N ALA A 8 19.15 36.18 -20.27
CA ALA A 8 18.89 35.37 -19.10
C ALA A 8 18.84 33.91 -19.55
N ALA A 9 19.79 33.13 -19.04
CA ALA A 9 19.99 31.73 -19.34
C ALA A 9 18.67 30.94 -19.23
N ARG A 10 18.10 30.55 -20.38
CA ARG A 10 17.03 29.55 -20.43
C ARG A 10 17.59 28.26 -19.82
N PRO A 11 17.03 27.73 -18.71
CA PRO A 11 17.49 26.46 -18.16
C PRO A 11 17.40 25.38 -19.23
N ASN A 12 18.50 24.66 -19.45
CA ASN A 12 18.62 23.63 -20.48
C ASN A 12 17.46 22.62 -20.37
N ALA A 13 16.54 22.62 -21.34
CA ALA A 13 15.39 21.69 -21.39
C ALA A 13 15.78 20.21 -21.24
N ARG A 14 17.00 19.84 -21.65
CA ARG A 14 17.59 18.51 -21.47
C ARG A 14 17.84 18.14 -20.00
N ALA A 15 18.28 19.08 -19.17
CA ALA A 15 18.51 18.84 -17.74
C ALA A 15 17.18 18.60 -17.00
N ARG A 16 16.14 19.38 -17.32
CA ARG A 16 14.79 19.24 -16.76
C ARG A 16 14.16 17.89 -17.11
N ARG A 17 14.31 17.42 -18.35
CA ARG A 17 13.81 16.11 -18.81
C ARG A 17 14.53 14.93 -18.16
N ARG A 18 15.84 15.06 -17.88
CA ARG A 18 16.64 14.01 -17.25
C ARG A 18 16.36 13.86 -15.75
N GLY A 19 16.13 14.97 -15.04
CA GLY A 19 15.79 14.95 -13.61
C GLY A 19 14.46 14.25 -13.33
N THR A 20 13.45 14.52 -14.15
CA THR A 20 12.12 13.93 -13.97
C THR A 20 12.05 12.46 -14.39
N SER A 21 12.80 12.03 -15.41
CA SER A 21 12.89 10.60 -15.75
C SER A 21 13.52 9.78 -14.61
N ILE A 22 14.51 10.35 -13.92
CA ILE A 22 15.11 9.74 -12.73
C ILE A 22 14.08 9.65 -11.59
N GLY A 23 13.30 10.72 -11.35
CA GLY A 23 12.25 10.73 -10.34
C GLY A 23 11.17 9.66 -10.58
N ILE A 24 10.66 9.55 -11.82
CA ILE A 24 9.70 8.50 -12.19
C ILE A 24 10.32 7.11 -12.00
N GLY A 25 11.57 6.91 -12.45
CA GLY A 25 12.27 5.64 -12.27
C GLY A 25 12.38 5.23 -10.81
N LEU A 26 12.74 6.18 -9.93
CA LEU A 26 12.86 5.95 -8.50
C LEU A 26 11.51 5.57 -7.87
N ILE A 27 10.42 6.26 -8.24
CA ILE A 27 9.06 5.94 -7.78
C ILE A 27 8.72 4.49 -8.12
N TRP A 28 8.98 4.07 -9.36
CA TRP A 28 8.73 2.69 -9.78
C TRP A 28 9.59 1.68 -9.03
N VAL A 29 10.87 1.97 -8.80
CA VAL A 29 11.74 1.07 -8.01
C VAL A 29 11.18 0.87 -6.61
N ILE A 30 10.86 1.96 -5.91
CA ILE A 30 10.31 1.89 -4.54
C ILE A 30 8.97 1.14 -4.52
N ALA A 31 8.07 1.46 -5.46
CA ALA A 31 6.78 0.81 -5.57
C ALA A 31 6.93 -0.70 -5.89
N THR A 32 7.85 -1.07 -6.78
CA THR A 32 8.12 -2.48 -7.11
C THR A 32 8.62 -3.24 -5.90
N PHE A 33 9.54 -2.67 -5.11
CA PHE A 33 9.96 -3.31 -3.87
C PHE A 33 8.79 -3.53 -2.91
N ALA A 34 7.97 -2.51 -2.66
CA ALA A 34 6.78 -2.63 -1.80
C ALA A 34 5.82 -3.72 -2.30
N MET A 35 5.50 -3.72 -3.61
CA MET A 35 4.62 -4.73 -4.22
C MET A 35 5.19 -6.15 -4.14
N ILE A 36 6.52 -6.32 -4.24
CA ILE A 36 7.15 -7.63 -4.06
C ILE A 36 6.93 -8.11 -2.62
N PHE A 37 7.21 -7.29 -1.61
CA PHE A 37 7.01 -7.68 -0.21
C PHE A 37 5.55 -8.03 0.09
N ASP A 38 4.60 -7.24 -0.41
CA ASP A 38 3.18 -7.55 -0.29
C ASP A 38 2.81 -8.87 -0.98
N ALA A 39 3.31 -9.12 -2.19
CA ALA A 39 3.07 -10.36 -2.91
C ALA A 39 3.65 -11.59 -2.18
N LEU A 40 4.85 -11.45 -1.60
CA LEU A 40 5.47 -12.48 -0.76
C LEU A 40 4.63 -12.75 0.50
N GLY A 41 4.17 -11.69 1.17
CA GLY A 41 3.29 -11.79 2.33
C GLY A 41 1.97 -12.47 2.00
N LEU A 42 1.31 -12.07 0.91
CA LEU A 42 0.08 -12.69 0.43
C LEU A 42 0.28 -14.18 0.12
N PHE A 43 1.36 -14.54 -0.57
CA PHE A 43 1.69 -15.93 -0.84
C PHE A 43 1.84 -16.71 0.46
N SER A 44 2.61 -16.18 1.40
CA SER A 44 2.84 -16.84 2.69
C SER A 44 1.54 -17.02 3.48
N ILE A 45 0.76 -15.95 3.65
CA ILE A 45 -0.49 -15.97 4.41
C ILE A 45 -1.49 -16.96 3.81
N THR A 46 -1.57 -17.05 2.48
CA THR A 46 -2.56 -17.89 1.78
C THR A 46 -2.15 -19.35 1.63
N THR A 47 -0.84 -19.65 1.50
CA THR A 47 -0.33 -21.02 1.33
C THR A 47 0.19 -21.64 2.62
N GLY A 48 0.83 -20.84 3.47
CA GLY A 48 1.34 -21.25 4.78
C GLY A 48 2.81 -21.62 4.70
N LEU A 49 3.41 -21.38 3.54
CA LEU A 49 4.73 -21.81 3.16
C LEU A 49 5.69 -20.63 3.10
N PHE A 50 6.96 -20.90 3.43
CA PHE A 50 8.04 -20.01 3.04
C PHE A 50 8.25 -20.10 1.52
N LEU A 51 8.07 -18.99 0.79
CA LEU A 51 8.25 -19.01 -0.68
C LEU A 51 9.62 -19.55 -1.09
N VAL A 52 10.68 -19.17 -0.38
CA VAL A 52 12.05 -19.61 -0.70
C VAL A 52 12.18 -21.13 -0.57
N ASN A 53 11.59 -21.73 0.46
CA ASN A 53 11.64 -23.18 0.68
C ASN A 53 10.76 -23.90 -0.34
N ALA A 54 9.56 -23.38 -0.62
CA ALA A 54 8.67 -23.92 -1.63
C ALA A 54 9.32 -23.92 -3.03
N LEU A 55 10.08 -22.87 -3.38
CA LEU A 55 10.85 -22.82 -4.64
C LEU A 55 12.01 -23.83 -4.69
N GLN A 56 12.53 -24.24 -3.53
CA GLN A 56 13.56 -25.27 -3.40
C GLN A 56 12.95 -26.69 -3.32
N GLY A 57 11.62 -26.81 -3.34
CA GLY A 57 10.90 -28.08 -3.25
C GLY A 57 10.65 -28.56 -1.82
N ASP A 58 11.02 -27.77 -0.81
CA ASP A 58 10.70 -28.03 0.59
C ASP A 58 9.33 -27.43 0.92
N VAL A 59 8.32 -28.30 0.92
CA VAL A 59 6.94 -27.97 1.27
C VAL A 59 6.57 -28.39 2.70
N GLU A 60 7.51 -28.97 3.45
CA GLU A 60 7.30 -29.37 4.84
C GLU A 60 7.56 -28.20 5.80
N ALA A 61 8.37 -27.24 5.38
CA ALA A 61 8.62 -26.01 6.14
C ALA A 61 7.44 -25.03 6.08
N HIS A 62 6.55 -25.11 7.07
CA HIS A 62 5.43 -24.20 7.25
C HIS A 62 5.77 -22.99 8.13
N GLN A 63 5.02 -21.91 7.93
CA GLN A 63 5.14 -20.70 8.74
C GLN A 63 4.35 -20.83 10.05
N SER A 64 4.87 -20.20 11.10
CA SER A 64 4.15 -20.03 12.36
C SER A 64 2.96 -19.09 12.20
N LEU A 65 2.04 -19.10 13.17
CA LEU A 65 0.88 -18.22 13.20
C LEU A 65 1.24 -16.72 13.18
N THR A 66 2.43 -16.35 13.68
CA THR A 66 2.98 -14.98 13.66
C THR A 66 3.28 -14.46 12.25
N ALA A 67 3.15 -15.30 11.22
CA ALA A 67 3.19 -14.85 9.82
C ALA A 67 1.95 -14.05 9.41
N LEU A 68 0.84 -14.18 10.14
CA LEU A 68 -0.31 -13.31 9.97
C LEU A 68 0.03 -11.92 10.54
N PRO A 69 -0.20 -10.83 9.79
CA PRO A 69 0.10 -9.47 10.23
C PRO A 69 -0.57 -9.09 11.56
N GLN A 70 -1.68 -9.73 11.89
CA GLN A 70 -2.49 -9.43 13.07
C GLN A 70 -1.93 -10.03 14.38
N PHE A 71 -0.94 -10.94 14.32
CA PHE A 71 -0.35 -11.56 15.51
C PHE A 71 1.06 -11.04 15.75
N THR A 72 1.31 -10.56 16.97
CA THR A 72 2.64 -10.16 17.45
C THR A 72 3.34 -11.29 18.21
N GLN A 73 2.56 -12.25 18.74
CA GLN A 73 3.06 -13.38 19.50
C GLN A 73 2.11 -14.58 19.33
N ALA A 74 2.69 -15.77 19.12
CA ALA A 74 1.96 -17.02 19.17
C ALA A 74 2.87 -18.13 19.69
N GLU A 75 2.71 -18.47 20.97
CA GLU A 75 3.49 -19.50 21.64
C GLU A 75 2.62 -20.71 21.97
N LEU A 76 3.05 -21.87 21.50
CA LEU A 76 2.42 -23.14 21.83
C LEU A 76 2.71 -23.51 23.28
N ARG A 77 1.75 -24.17 23.93
CA ARG A 77 1.96 -24.73 25.27
C ARG A 77 3.03 -25.81 25.22
N GLU A 78 3.83 -25.90 26.28
CA GLU A 78 4.84 -26.95 26.40
C GLU A 78 4.20 -28.35 26.34
N GLY A 79 4.69 -29.19 25.42
CA GLY A 79 4.15 -30.53 25.16
C GLY A 79 2.93 -30.59 24.23
N ALA A 80 2.45 -29.45 23.71
CA ALA A 80 1.41 -29.43 22.68
C ALA A 80 1.93 -29.99 21.34
N SER A 81 1.00 -30.52 20.54
CA SER A 81 1.30 -30.87 19.15
C SER A 81 1.78 -29.63 18.38
N PRO A 82 2.73 -29.79 17.44
CA PRO A 82 3.08 -28.71 16.52
C PRO A 82 1.83 -28.19 15.83
N ALA A 83 1.72 -26.87 15.72
CA ALA A 83 0.67 -26.22 14.95
C ALA A 83 1.27 -25.07 14.16
N ASP A 84 0.79 -24.90 12.93
CA ASP A 84 1.30 -23.92 11.98
C ASP A 84 0.17 -23.19 11.26
N LEU A 85 0.53 -22.33 10.30
CA LEU A 85 -0.45 -21.54 9.57
C LEU A 85 -1.38 -22.39 8.68
N THR A 86 -0.98 -23.60 8.31
CA THR A 86 -1.80 -24.51 7.49
C THR A 86 -2.94 -25.14 8.29
N ASP A 87 -2.79 -25.25 9.61
CA ASP A 87 -3.84 -25.72 10.52
C ASP A 87 -4.95 -24.67 10.75
N VAL A 88 -4.70 -23.41 10.39
CA VAL A 88 -5.70 -22.34 10.43
C VAL A 88 -6.63 -22.44 9.23
N SER A 89 -7.93 -22.28 9.46
CA SER A 89 -8.91 -22.30 8.37
C SER A 89 -8.57 -21.29 7.27
N ILE A 90 -8.69 -21.72 6.01
CA ILE A 90 -8.39 -20.88 4.84
C ILE A 90 -9.16 -19.56 4.83
N TRP A 91 -10.38 -19.54 5.38
CA TRP A 91 -11.20 -18.33 5.47
C TRP A 91 -10.60 -17.27 6.39
N VAL A 92 -10.05 -17.68 7.54
CA VAL A 92 -9.38 -16.77 8.46
C VAL A 92 -8.10 -16.22 7.82
N ARG A 93 -7.36 -17.07 7.12
CA ARG A 93 -6.14 -16.68 6.42
C ARG A 93 -6.41 -15.69 5.28
N LEU A 94 -7.43 -15.96 4.47
CA LEU A 94 -7.88 -15.05 3.42
C LEU A 94 -8.33 -13.72 4.00
N LEU A 95 -9.10 -13.73 5.10
CA LEU A 95 -9.50 -12.50 5.80
C LEU A 95 -8.28 -11.69 6.25
N CYS A 96 -7.26 -12.35 6.82
CA CYS A 96 -6.02 -11.71 7.26
C CYS A 96 -5.15 -11.21 6.11
N ALA A 97 -5.27 -11.81 4.91
CA ALA A 97 -4.56 -11.41 3.70
C ALA A 97 -5.21 -10.21 2.98
N LEU A 98 -6.51 -9.98 3.17
CA LEU A 98 -7.25 -8.93 2.46
C LEU A 98 -6.68 -7.51 2.66
N PRO A 99 -6.25 -7.08 3.87
CA PRO A 99 -5.63 -5.77 4.05
C PRO A 99 -4.38 -5.59 3.17
N THR A 100 -3.49 -6.59 3.13
CA THR A 100 -2.28 -6.59 2.30
C THR A 100 -2.61 -6.54 0.81
N LEU A 101 -3.67 -7.23 0.37
CA LEU A 101 -4.12 -7.18 -1.02
C LEU A 101 -4.61 -5.78 -1.40
N VAL A 102 -5.40 -5.14 -0.53
CA VAL A 102 -5.89 -3.77 -0.75
C VAL A 102 -4.74 -2.78 -0.75
N HIS A 103 -3.75 -2.95 0.15
CA HIS A 103 -2.53 -2.15 0.17
C HIS A 103 -1.79 -2.26 -1.18
N LEU A 104 -1.51 -3.48 -1.65
CA LEU A 104 -0.82 -3.73 -2.93
C LEU A 104 -1.52 -3.06 -4.12
N VAL A 105 -2.84 -3.21 -4.22
CA VAL A 105 -3.63 -2.58 -5.30
C VAL A 105 -3.59 -1.06 -5.17
N THR A 106 -3.69 -0.53 -3.96
CA THR A 106 -3.64 0.92 -3.69
C THR A 106 -2.29 1.51 -4.10
N VAL A 107 -1.18 0.85 -3.73
CA VAL A 107 0.19 1.27 -4.10
C VAL A 107 0.37 1.22 -5.62
N LEU A 108 -0.07 0.14 -6.28
CA LEU A 108 0.03 0.00 -7.75
C LEU A 108 -0.72 1.13 -8.47
N VAL A 109 -2.00 1.33 -8.14
CA VAL A 109 -2.84 2.36 -8.78
C VAL A 109 -2.28 3.75 -8.50
N SER A 110 -1.86 4.03 -7.26
CA SER A 110 -1.26 5.32 -6.89
C SER A 110 0.03 5.59 -7.66
N THR A 111 0.89 4.58 -7.83
CA THR A 111 2.13 4.67 -8.60
C THR A 111 1.87 5.04 -10.06
N VAL A 112 0.87 4.41 -10.68
CA VAL A 112 0.45 4.72 -12.06
C VAL A 112 -0.09 6.14 -12.16
N LEU A 113 -0.95 6.57 -11.22
CA LEU A 113 -1.54 7.90 -11.22
C LEU A 113 -0.51 9.02 -11.00
N VAL A 114 0.41 8.85 -10.05
CA VAL A 114 1.52 9.78 -9.81
C VAL A 114 2.39 9.89 -11.05
N THR A 115 2.77 8.75 -11.66
CA THR A 115 3.57 8.74 -12.89
C THR A 115 2.88 9.51 -14.01
N ARG A 116 1.56 9.29 -14.18
CA ARG A 116 0.76 10.00 -15.18
C ARG A 116 0.72 11.51 -14.90
N ALA A 117 0.52 11.90 -13.65
CA ALA A 117 0.47 13.31 -13.25
C ALA A 117 1.80 14.02 -13.52
N ILE A 118 2.93 13.38 -13.20
CA ILE A 118 4.27 13.91 -13.48
C ILE A 118 4.50 14.07 -14.99
N ARG A 119 4.15 13.07 -15.80
CA ARG A 119 4.30 13.14 -17.27
C ARG A 119 3.48 14.28 -17.90
N VAL A 120 2.31 14.57 -17.36
CA VAL A 120 1.51 15.72 -17.81
C VAL A 120 2.23 17.04 -17.50
N ILE A 121 2.81 17.18 -16.31
CA ILE A 121 3.59 18.37 -15.93
C ILE A 121 4.83 18.53 -16.84
N GLU A 122 5.49 17.42 -17.20
CA GLU A 122 6.64 17.44 -18.12
C GLU A 122 6.29 17.95 -19.53
N SER A 123 5.05 17.72 -19.97
CA SER A 123 4.59 18.21 -21.28
C SER A 123 4.44 19.74 -21.35
N GLY A 124 4.72 20.46 -20.24
CA GLY A 124 4.61 21.91 -20.16
C GLY A 124 3.18 22.40 -19.96
N ARG A 125 2.23 21.50 -19.69
CA ARG A 125 0.80 21.79 -19.54
C ARG A 125 0.24 21.31 -18.19
N PRO A 126 0.74 21.87 -17.07
CA PRO A 126 0.41 21.40 -15.72
C PRO A 126 -1.07 21.62 -15.35
N PHE A 127 -1.72 22.65 -15.92
CA PHE A 127 -3.09 23.04 -15.64
C PHE A 127 -4.15 22.35 -16.52
N THR A 128 -3.76 21.32 -17.29
CA THR A 128 -4.73 20.57 -18.07
C THR A 128 -5.67 19.79 -17.16
N GLY A 129 -6.94 19.68 -17.58
CA GLY A 129 -7.94 18.88 -16.86
C GLY A 129 -7.50 17.42 -16.64
N ALA A 130 -6.64 16.88 -17.52
CA ALA A 130 -6.05 15.56 -17.35
C ALA A 130 -5.09 15.47 -16.14
N GLY A 131 -4.26 16.50 -15.92
CA GLY A 131 -3.36 16.58 -14.76
C GLY A 131 -4.11 16.78 -13.45
N VAL A 132 -5.06 17.71 -13.44
CA VAL A 132 -5.96 17.96 -12.29
C VAL A 132 -6.71 16.68 -11.91
N ARG A 133 -7.29 15.99 -12.90
CA ARG A 133 -8.02 14.74 -12.66
C ARG A 133 -7.12 13.64 -12.13
N ALA A 134 -5.88 13.53 -12.60
CA ALA A 134 -4.93 12.52 -12.10
C ALA A 134 -4.61 12.74 -10.61
N TRP A 135 -4.35 13.99 -10.19
CA TRP A 135 -4.13 14.34 -8.78
C TRP A 135 -5.37 14.13 -7.92
N ALA A 136 -6.56 14.50 -8.42
CA ALA A 136 -7.81 14.29 -7.71
C ALA A 136 -8.09 12.79 -7.50
N LEU A 137 -7.92 11.98 -8.56
CA LEU A 137 -8.06 10.52 -8.48
C LEU A 137 -7.03 9.91 -7.54
N LEU A 138 -5.78 10.38 -7.54
CA LEU A 138 -4.75 9.93 -6.61
C LEU A 138 -5.19 10.18 -5.16
N GLY A 139 -5.70 11.37 -4.86
CA GLY A 139 -6.23 11.71 -3.54
C GLY A 139 -7.33 10.76 -3.09
N ILE A 140 -8.29 10.50 -3.97
CA ILE A 140 -9.40 9.58 -3.73
C ILE A 140 -8.89 8.15 -3.50
N VAL A 141 -8.00 7.65 -4.36
CA VAL A 141 -7.46 6.28 -4.27
C VAL A 141 -6.74 6.07 -2.96
N LEU A 142 -5.90 7.01 -2.53
CA LEU A 142 -5.16 6.89 -1.28
C LEU A 142 -6.08 6.91 -0.06
N ILE A 143 -7.05 7.84 -0.01
CA ILE A 143 -7.99 7.94 1.13
C ILE A 143 -8.91 6.72 1.18
N VAL A 144 -9.54 6.35 0.06
CA VAL A 144 -10.49 5.23 0.02
C VAL A 144 -9.76 3.90 0.18
N GLY A 145 -8.63 3.70 -0.51
CA GLY A 145 -7.82 2.49 -0.40
C GLY A 145 -7.28 2.29 1.01
N GLY A 146 -6.72 3.33 1.62
CA GLY A 146 -6.26 3.28 3.01
C GLY A 146 -7.39 3.06 4.02
N GLY A 147 -8.57 3.65 3.79
CA GLY A 147 -9.75 3.44 4.63
C GLY A 147 -10.27 2.00 4.57
N ILE A 148 -10.35 1.42 3.36
CA ILE A 148 -10.75 0.03 3.17
C ILE A 148 -9.73 -0.92 3.80
N GLN A 149 -8.43 -0.68 3.61
CA GLN A 149 -7.36 -1.46 4.23
C GLN A 149 -7.50 -1.48 5.76
N GLY A 150 -7.57 -0.31 6.40
CA GLY A 150 -7.66 -0.21 7.87
C GLY A 150 -8.94 -0.82 8.43
N LEU A 151 -10.07 -0.71 7.72
CA LEU A 151 -11.31 -1.37 8.10
C LEU A 151 -11.19 -2.90 8.05
N LEU A 152 -10.64 -3.44 6.95
CA LEU A 152 -10.44 -4.88 6.80
C LEU A 152 -9.49 -5.42 7.85
N ASP A 153 -8.43 -4.69 8.18
CA ASP A 153 -7.48 -5.10 9.22
C ASP A 153 -8.13 -5.07 10.61
N THR A 154 -8.92 -4.04 10.90
CA THR A 154 -9.72 -3.98 12.13
C THR A 154 -10.66 -5.19 12.25
N VAL A 155 -11.32 -5.57 11.16
CA VAL A 155 -12.20 -6.76 11.13
C VAL A 155 -11.39 -8.04 11.32
N ALA A 156 -10.24 -8.17 10.65
CA ALA A 156 -9.37 -9.33 10.78
C ALA A 156 -8.91 -9.50 12.24
N ILE A 157 -8.41 -8.44 12.87
CA ILE A 157 -8.00 -8.42 14.28
C ILE A 157 -9.16 -8.80 15.21
N ALA A 158 -10.34 -8.23 14.99
CA ALA A 158 -11.51 -8.54 15.80
C ALA A 158 -11.89 -10.03 15.71
N VAL A 159 -11.85 -10.61 14.50
CA VAL A 159 -12.13 -12.04 14.28
C VAL A 159 -11.07 -12.91 14.93
N VAL A 160 -9.78 -12.69 14.67
CA VAL A 160 -8.72 -13.54 15.24
C VAL A 160 -8.61 -13.40 16.75
N THR A 161 -8.89 -12.22 17.31
CA THR A 161 -8.96 -12.01 18.77
C THR A 161 -10.13 -12.79 19.37
N THR A 162 -11.28 -12.83 18.70
CA THR A 162 -12.44 -13.58 19.15
C THR A 162 -12.17 -15.09 19.11
N LEU A 163 -11.57 -15.58 18.03
CA LEU A 163 -11.13 -16.98 17.91
C LEU A 163 -10.06 -17.32 18.95
N GLY A 164 -9.11 -16.43 19.20
CA GLY A 164 -8.07 -16.58 20.21
C GLY A 164 -8.63 -16.71 21.63
N ARG A 165 -9.71 -15.99 21.96
CA ARG A 165 -10.39 -16.10 23.27
C ARG A 165 -11.16 -17.40 23.46
N THR A 166 -11.52 -18.08 22.37
CA THR A 166 -12.18 -19.40 22.45
C THR A 166 -11.19 -20.54 22.76
N ILE A 167 -9.88 -20.26 22.79
CA ILE A 167 -8.82 -21.18 23.22
C ILE A 167 -8.84 -21.26 24.75
N GLY A 168 -9.39 -22.36 25.27
CA GLY A 168 -9.61 -22.55 26.71
C GLY A 168 -10.71 -23.54 27.08
N TYR A 169 -11.47 -24.06 26.11
CA TYR A 169 -12.38 -25.17 26.34
C TYR A 169 -11.65 -26.51 26.16
N PRO A 170 -11.54 -27.36 27.21
CA PRO A 170 -10.75 -28.60 27.20
C PRO A 170 -11.10 -29.60 26.10
N ASP A 171 -12.34 -29.55 25.59
CA ASP A 171 -12.89 -30.53 24.65
C ASP A 171 -13.28 -29.92 23.28
N GLY A 172 -12.91 -28.66 23.02
CA GLY A 172 -13.26 -27.94 21.79
C GLY A 172 -12.18 -28.02 20.70
N PRO A 173 -12.55 -27.92 19.41
CA PRO A 173 -11.57 -27.79 18.33
C PRO A 173 -10.76 -26.49 18.50
N TRP A 174 -9.44 -26.55 18.36
CA TRP A 174 -8.56 -25.39 18.40
C TRP A 174 -8.79 -24.51 17.16
N PRO A 175 -9.44 -23.34 17.27
CA PRO A 175 -9.88 -22.59 16.08
C PRO A 175 -8.72 -22.00 15.27
N LEU A 176 -7.54 -21.88 15.91
CA LEU A 176 -6.28 -21.43 15.32
C LEU A 176 -5.29 -22.60 15.10
N GLY A 177 -5.78 -23.85 15.10
CA GLY A 177 -5.00 -25.04 14.77
C GLY A 177 -4.19 -25.66 15.91
N GLY A 178 -3.97 -24.96 17.03
CA GLY A 178 -3.13 -25.47 18.13
C GLY A 178 -3.52 -24.99 19.52
N ASP A 179 -2.92 -25.63 20.54
CA ASP A 179 -3.03 -25.24 21.96
C ASP A 179 -1.96 -24.19 22.29
N TYR A 180 -2.35 -22.92 22.23
CA TYR A 180 -1.46 -21.79 22.50
C TYR A 180 -1.54 -21.37 23.97
N GLN A 181 -0.38 -21.22 24.61
CA GLN A 181 -0.28 -20.69 25.97
C GLN A 181 -0.27 -19.16 26.02
N ALA A 182 0.23 -18.52 24.96
CA ALA A 182 0.27 -17.07 24.82
C ALA A 182 -0.05 -16.66 23.38
N LEU A 183 -1.00 -15.75 23.23
CA LEU A 183 -1.37 -15.13 21.96
C LEU A 183 -1.39 -13.61 22.15
N GLY A 184 -0.56 -12.93 21.39
CA GLY A 184 -0.54 -11.47 21.31
C GLY A 184 -1.11 -11.05 19.95
N THR A 185 -2.16 -10.24 19.97
CA THR A 185 -2.67 -9.58 18.76
C THR A 185 -2.17 -8.15 18.70
N ASP A 186 -1.97 -7.65 17.48
CA ASP A 186 -1.61 -6.26 17.27
C ASP A 186 -2.84 -5.34 17.33
N PHE A 187 -2.60 -4.03 17.38
CA PHE A 187 -3.63 -3.04 17.11
C PHE A 187 -3.87 -2.90 15.61
N PRO A 188 -5.09 -2.51 15.18
CA PRO A 188 -5.36 -2.26 13.77
C PRO A 188 -4.41 -1.25 13.16
N ASP A 189 -3.72 -1.65 12.08
CA ASP A 189 -2.77 -0.80 11.39
C ASP A 189 -3.52 0.07 10.37
N TRP A 190 -3.84 1.28 10.81
CA TRP A 190 -4.44 2.28 9.95
C TRP A 190 -3.36 3.01 9.14
N PRO A 191 -3.40 2.97 7.80
CA PRO A 191 -2.36 3.54 6.93
C PRO A 191 -2.47 5.07 6.89
N TRP A 192 -2.12 5.73 7.99
CA TRP A 192 -2.26 7.18 8.18
C TRP A 192 -1.53 7.98 7.13
N ILE A 193 -0.40 7.46 6.64
CA ILE A 193 0.38 8.08 5.57
C ILE A 193 -0.43 8.20 4.27
N PHE A 194 -1.31 7.25 3.95
CA PHE A 194 -2.18 7.33 2.77
C PHE A 194 -3.22 8.44 2.91
N PHE A 195 -3.80 8.63 4.10
CA PHE A 195 -4.73 9.74 4.32
C PHE A 195 -4.04 11.09 4.15
N VAL A 196 -2.85 11.26 4.75
CA VAL A 196 -2.07 12.50 4.63
C VAL A 196 -1.70 12.78 3.17
N LEU A 197 -1.13 11.80 2.47
CA LEU A 197 -0.76 11.95 1.06
C LEU A 197 -1.99 12.18 0.17
N GLY A 198 -3.11 11.55 0.49
CA GLY A 198 -4.36 11.73 -0.24
C GLY A 198 -4.93 13.14 -0.09
N ILE A 199 -4.88 13.70 1.12
CA ILE A 199 -5.26 15.10 1.39
C ILE A 199 -4.35 16.06 0.62
N ILE A 200 -3.04 15.83 0.65
CA ILE A 200 -2.07 16.63 -0.09
C ILE A 200 -2.35 16.58 -1.60
N ALA A 201 -2.58 15.39 -2.16
CA ALA A 201 -2.90 15.21 -3.58
C ALA A 201 -4.20 15.93 -3.97
N ALA A 202 -5.22 15.87 -3.13
CA ALA A 202 -6.48 16.60 -3.34
C ALA A 202 -6.29 18.12 -3.29
N ALA A 203 -5.46 18.62 -2.35
CA ALA A 203 -5.14 20.04 -2.26
C ALA A 203 -4.38 20.55 -3.51
N VAL A 204 -3.42 19.76 -4.01
CA VAL A 204 -2.72 20.05 -5.28
C VAL A 204 -3.69 20.09 -6.45
N ALA A 205 -4.63 19.14 -6.52
CA ALA A 205 -5.66 19.13 -7.56
C ALA A 205 -6.53 20.40 -7.50
N ALA A 206 -6.95 20.83 -6.31
CA ALA A 206 -7.71 22.05 -6.13
C ALA A 206 -6.93 23.29 -6.57
N ALA A 207 -5.64 23.39 -6.20
CA ALA A 207 -4.77 24.49 -6.60
C ALA A 207 -4.60 24.56 -8.13
N PHE A 208 -4.38 23.42 -8.80
CA PHE A 208 -4.26 23.38 -10.26
C PHE A 208 -5.57 23.70 -10.97
N ARG A 209 -6.72 23.37 -10.39
CA ARG A 209 -8.02 23.74 -10.94
C ARG A 209 -8.20 25.26 -10.96
N GLU A 210 -7.87 25.95 -9.86
CA GLU A 210 -7.95 27.42 -9.85
C GLU A 210 -6.92 28.05 -10.81
N GLY A 211 -5.70 27.49 -10.89
CA GLY A 211 -4.70 27.91 -11.87
C GLY A 211 -5.20 27.82 -13.32
N SER A 212 -5.87 26.72 -13.67
CA SER A 212 -6.46 26.54 -15.00
C SER A 212 -7.57 27.54 -15.33
N ARG A 213 -8.31 27.98 -14.30
CA ARG A 213 -9.37 28.99 -14.46
C ARG A 213 -8.78 30.36 -14.74
N LEU A 214 -7.73 30.74 -14.02
CA LEU A 214 -7.02 32.00 -14.21
C LEU A 214 -6.35 32.08 -15.60
N GLU A 215 -5.79 30.98 -16.09
CA GLU A 215 -5.21 30.90 -17.44
C GLU A 215 -6.28 31.16 -18.52
N ALA A 216 -7.47 30.54 -18.37
CA ALA A 216 -8.59 30.76 -19.28
C ALA A 216 -9.16 32.19 -19.23
N GLU A 217 -9.20 32.80 -18.04
CA GLU A 217 -9.63 34.20 -17.88
C GLU A 217 -8.64 35.18 -18.54
N VAL A 218 -7.33 34.93 -18.46
CA VAL A 218 -6.30 35.80 -19.08
C VAL A 218 -6.27 35.66 -20.61
N GLU A 219 -6.41 34.44 -21.14
CA GLU A 219 -6.49 34.22 -22.59
C GLU A 219 -7.70 34.91 -23.24
N GLY A 220 -8.78 35.14 -22.48
CA GLY A 220 -9.98 35.84 -22.98
C GLY A 220 -9.86 37.36 -23.08
N VAL A 221 -8.79 37.97 -22.55
CA VAL A 221 -8.60 39.43 -22.50
C VAL A 221 -7.67 39.96 -23.61
N VAL A 222 -6.92 39.08 -24.27
CA VAL A 222 -5.97 39.40 -25.37
C VAL A 222 -6.61 39.12 -26.72
#